data_AF-X1HV45-F1
#
_entry.id   AF-X1HV45-F1
#
_cell.length_a   1.000
_cell.length_b   1.000
_cell.length_c   1.000
_cell.angle_alpha   90.00
_cell.angle_beta   90.00
_cell.angle_gamma   90.00
#
_symmetry.space_group_name_H-M   'P 1'
#
loop_
_entity.id
_entity.type
_entity.pdbx_description
1 polymer ?
#
loop_
_entity_poly.entity_id
_entity_poly.type
_entity_poly.pdbx_seq_one_letter_code
_entity_poly.pdbx_strand_id
1 'polypeptide(L)'
;GEADEEQGTALIVIGDSDFASNEHFYSGNNGDLFLNAVSGLTAGTEIVSIEHKVLPFRRLIVSPEAERFINYSSIGLLPLLVLVIGSVIWWRRR
;
A
#
# COMPACT_ATOMS: atom_id res chain seq x y z
N GLY A 1 -45.61 -2.75 -29.20
CA GLY A 1 -44.57 -3.75 -28.92
C GLY A 1 -43.29 -2.98 -28.85
N GLU A 2 -42.79 -2.78 -27.65
CA GLU A 2 -41.49 -2.17 -27.40
C GLU A 2 -40.88 -2.95 -26.24
N ALA A 3 -39.57 -3.15 -26.31
CA ALA A 3 -38.83 -4.23 -25.69
C ALA A 3 -38.98 -4.33 -24.16
N ASP A 4 -39.09 -5.57 -23.71
CA ASP A 4 -38.80 -6.03 -22.36
C ASP A 4 -37.35 -5.60 -22.04
N GLU A 5 -37.17 -4.68 -21.08
CA GLU A 5 -35.84 -4.40 -20.53
C GLU A 5 -35.43 -5.64 -19.73
N GLU A 6 -34.69 -6.55 -20.36
CA GLU A 6 -34.04 -7.66 -19.67
C GLU A 6 -33.08 -7.07 -18.61
N GLN A 7 -33.53 -7.01 -17.35
CA GLN A 7 -32.66 -6.81 -16.21
C GLN A 7 -31.76 -8.04 -16.08
N GLY A 8 -30.70 -8.08 -16.89
CA GLY A 8 -29.72 -9.17 -16.89
C GLY A 8 -28.94 -9.21 -15.57
N THR A 9 -28.66 -10.42 -15.10
CA THR A 9 -27.77 -10.64 -13.94
C THR A 9 -26.32 -10.42 -14.36
N ALA A 10 -25.62 -9.50 -13.70
CA ALA A 10 -24.17 -9.31 -13.86
C ALA A 10 -23.40 -10.21 -12.88
N LEU A 11 -22.35 -10.88 -13.38
CA LEU A 11 -21.44 -11.71 -12.56
C LEU A 11 -19.99 -11.36 -12.92
N ILE A 12 -19.19 -11.04 -11.91
CA ILE A 12 -17.74 -10.81 -12.03
C ILE A 12 -17.03 -11.89 -11.22
N VAL A 13 -16.06 -12.57 -11.83
CA VAL A 13 -15.27 -13.65 -11.20
C VAL A 13 -13.80 -13.26 -11.19
N ILE A 14 -13.19 -13.27 -10.01
CA ILE A 14 -11.76 -12.97 -9.80
C ILE A 14 -11.13 -14.18 -9.09
N GLY A 15 -9.99 -14.65 -9.59
CA GLY A 15 -9.35 -15.89 -9.15
C GLY A 15 -8.55 -15.79 -7.84
N ASP A 16 -8.44 -14.59 -7.29
CA ASP A 16 -7.70 -14.29 -6.06
C ASP A 16 -8.49 -13.25 -5.27
N SER A 17 -8.77 -13.49 -3.98
CA SER A 17 -9.47 -12.55 -3.11
C SER A 17 -8.52 -11.64 -2.33
N ASP A 18 -7.23 -11.96 -2.28
CA ASP A 18 -6.28 -11.26 -1.40
C ASP A 18 -6.14 -9.79 -1.80
N PHE A 19 -6.36 -9.44 -3.07
CA PHE A 19 -6.41 -8.05 -3.54
C PHE A 19 -7.41 -7.17 -2.77
N ALA A 20 -8.48 -7.75 -2.21
CA ALA A 20 -9.46 -7.03 -1.39
C ALA A 20 -9.12 -7.00 0.11
N SER A 21 -8.05 -7.68 0.53
CA SER A 21 -7.57 -7.68 1.93
C SER A 21 -6.92 -6.35 2.30
N ASN A 22 -6.99 -5.95 3.57
CA ASN A 22 -6.34 -4.72 4.06
C ASN A 22 -4.83 -4.65 3.75
N GLU A 23 -4.15 -5.81 3.72
CA GLU A 23 -2.72 -5.91 3.41
C GLU A 23 -2.43 -5.53 1.94
N HIS A 24 -3.27 -5.98 1.01
CA HIS A 24 -3.02 -5.81 -0.42
C HIS A 24 -3.90 -4.75 -1.09
N PHE A 25 -4.89 -4.18 -0.39
CA PHE A 25 -5.83 -3.19 -0.93
C PHE A 25 -5.12 -1.96 -1.51
N TYR A 26 -4.09 -1.47 -0.80
CA TYR A 26 -3.29 -0.31 -1.22
C TYR A 26 -2.08 -0.69 -2.09
N SER A 27 -1.92 -1.97 -2.43
CA SER A 27 -0.85 -2.43 -3.31
C SER A 27 -1.26 -2.24 -4.77
N GLY A 28 -0.49 -1.44 -5.49
CA GLY A 28 -0.72 -1.21 -6.92
C GLY A 28 -2.13 -0.68 -7.20
N ASN A 29 -2.91 -1.43 -7.98
CA ASN A 29 -4.26 -1.05 -8.44
C ASN A 29 -5.37 -1.95 -7.88
N ASN A 30 -5.11 -2.66 -6.77
CA ASN A 30 -6.02 -3.65 -6.20
C ASN A 30 -7.32 -3.04 -5.68
N GLY A 31 -7.23 -1.95 -4.90
CA GLY A 31 -8.41 -1.22 -4.41
C GLY A 31 -9.28 -0.69 -5.55
N ASP A 32 -8.67 -0.18 -6.61
CA ASP A 32 -9.40 0.31 -7.79
C ASP A 32 -10.12 -0.82 -8.52
N LEU A 33 -9.49 -1.98 -8.70
CA LEU A 33 -10.13 -3.15 -9.28
C LEU A 33 -11.36 -3.58 -8.47
N PHE A 34 -11.22 -3.62 -7.14
CA PHE A 34 -12.32 -4.00 -6.24
C PHE A 34 -13.49 -3.02 -6.33
N LEU A 35 -13.22 -1.71 -6.23
CA LEU A 35 -14.25 -0.68 -6.27
C LEU A 35 -14.96 -0.62 -7.62
N ASN A 36 -14.22 -0.77 -8.73
CA ASN A 36 -14.81 -0.83 -10.07
C ASN A 36 -15.68 -2.07 -10.26
N ALA A 37 -15.27 -3.24 -9.75
CA ALA A 37 -16.08 -4.46 -9.82
C ALA A 37 -17.39 -4.32 -9.05
N VAL A 38 -17.35 -3.78 -7.83
CA VAL A 38 -18.57 -3.50 -7.04
C VAL A 38 -19.45 -2.49 -7.77
N SER A 39 -18.87 -1.40 -8.29
CA SER A 39 -19.60 -0.39 -9.05
C SER A 39 -20.31 -0.98 -10.26
N GLY A 40 -19.66 -1.88 -11.02
CA GLY A 40 -20.25 -2.54 -12.19
C GLY A 40 -21.38 -3.52 -11.85
N LEU A 41 -21.36 -4.11 -10.65
CA LEU A 41 -22.44 -4.98 -10.15
C LEU A 41 -23.63 -4.20 -9.58
N THR A 42 -23.47 -2.89 -9.33
CA THR A 42 -24.55 -2.05 -8.79
C THR A 42 -25.36 -1.47 -9.96
N ALA A 43 -26.31 -2.25 -10.47
CA ALA A 43 -27.14 -1.89 -11.62
C ALA A 43 -27.90 -0.56 -11.39
N GLY A 44 -27.43 0.51 -12.03
CA GLY A 44 -28.20 1.76 -12.19
C GLY A 44 -27.85 2.93 -11.25
N THR A 45 -26.80 2.84 -10.43
CA THR A 45 -26.22 4.06 -9.85
C THR A 45 -24.99 4.42 -10.66
N GLU A 46 -25.11 5.44 -11.51
CA GLU A 46 -24.00 6.16 -12.11
C GLU A 46 -23.19 6.81 -10.96
N ILE A 47 -22.47 6.02 -10.19
CA ILE A 47 -21.65 6.51 -9.09
C ILE A 47 -20.38 7.03 -9.74
N VAL A 48 -20.42 8.35 -9.97
CA VAL A 48 -19.32 9.30 -9.83
C VAL A 48 -17.98 8.59 -9.82
N SER A 49 -17.24 8.72 -10.93
CA SER A 49 -15.80 8.50 -10.98
C SER A 49 -15.21 8.97 -9.65
N ILE A 50 -14.90 8.02 -8.76
CA ILE A 50 -14.18 8.33 -7.54
C ILE A 50 -12.80 8.67 -8.07
N GLU A 51 -12.58 9.96 -8.32
CA GLU A 51 -11.26 10.47 -8.62
C GLU A 51 -10.42 10.12 -7.39
N HIS A 52 -9.66 9.04 -7.53
CA HIS A 52 -8.76 8.59 -6.50
C HIS A 52 -7.86 9.79 -6.26
N LYS A 53 -7.92 10.39 -5.06
CA LYS A 53 -6.84 11.25 -4.61
C LYS A 53 -5.63 10.36 -4.67
N VAL A 54 -4.85 10.49 -5.73
CA VAL A 54 -3.57 9.84 -5.89
C VAL A 54 -2.84 10.21 -4.62
N LEU A 55 -2.79 9.28 -3.66
CA LEU A 55 -1.80 9.36 -2.60
C LEU A 55 -0.51 9.39 -3.40
N PRO A 56 0.22 10.52 -3.43
CA PRO A 56 1.39 10.59 -4.27
C PRO A 56 2.31 9.50 -3.77
N PHE A 57 2.36 8.40 -4.54
CA PHE A 57 3.18 7.25 -4.20
C PHE A 57 4.59 7.72 -4.46
N ARG A 58 5.16 8.38 -3.46
CA ARG A 58 6.52 8.89 -3.51
C ARG A 58 7.40 7.68 -3.36
N ARG A 59 7.61 6.98 -4.48
CA ARG A 59 8.69 6.00 -4.59
C ARG A 59 9.95 6.74 -4.19
N LEU A 60 10.48 6.39 -3.02
CA LEU A 60 11.83 6.76 -2.68
C LEU A 60 12.71 5.99 -3.67
N ILE A 61 13.06 6.64 -4.79
CA ILE A 61 14.06 6.14 -5.72
C ILE A 61 15.39 6.38 -5.03
N VAL A 62 15.76 5.44 -4.17
CA VAL A 62 17.05 5.45 -3.47
C VAL A 62 18.02 4.62 -4.28
N SER A 63 19.27 5.09 -4.40
CA SER A 63 20.30 4.25 -5.00
C SER A 63 20.54 3.02 -4.11
N PRO A 64 21.00 1.89 -4.67
CA PRO A 64 21.28 0.67 -3.90
C PRO A 64 22.23 0.91 -2.71
N GLU A 65 23.15 1.87 -2.84
CA GLU A 65 24.08 2.28 -1.78
C GLU A 65 23.36 2.97 -0.63
N ALA A 66 22.42 3.86 -0.95
CA ALA A 66 21.66 4.60 0.04
C ALA A 66 20.63 3.72 0.76
N GLU A 67 20.04 2.73 0.08
CA GLU A 67 19.22 1.69 0.73
C GLU A 67 20.01 0.88 1.77
N ARG A 68 21.22 0.43 1.40
CA ARG A 68 22.11 -0.29 2.31
C ARG A 68 22.52 0.56 3.51
N PHE A 69 22.85 1.83 3.27
CA PHE A 69 23.17 2.76 4.35
C PHE A 69 22.01 2.89 5.33
N ILE A 70 20.80 3.16 4.83
CA ILE A 70 19.59 3.31 5.66
C ILE A 70 19.33 2.04 6.49
N ASN A 71 19.41 0.85 5.89
CA ASN A 71 19.20 -0.41 6.59
C ASN A 71 20.22 -0.62 7.72
N TYR A 72 21.52 -0.49 7.42
CA TYR A 72 22.56 -0.71 8.43
C TYR A 72 22.57 0.37 9.50
N SER A 73 22.33 1.64 9.15
CA SER A 73 22.27 2.73 10.13
C SER A 73 21.05 2.56 11.05
N SER A 74 19.90 2.16 10.52
CA SER A 74 18.68 2.02 11.33
C SER A 74 18.83 0.96 12.42
N ILE A 75 19.54 -0.14 12.13
CA ILE A 75 19.77 -1.24 13.08
C ILE A 75 20.99 -0.95 13.97
N GLY A 76 22.07 -0.41 13.40
CA GLY A 76 23.37 -0.30 14.06
C GLY A 76 23.59 0.97 14.88
N LEU A 77 22.87 2.06 14.61
CA LEU A 77 23.17 3.36 15.20
C LEU A 77 22.87 3.40 16.70
N LEU A 78 21.74 2.85 17.13
CA LEU A 78 21.35 2.81 18.54
C LEU A 78 22.30 1.96 19.42
N PRO A 79 22.64 0.70 19.07
CA PRO A 79 23.61 -0.07 19.85
C PRO A 79 25.01 0.57 19.85
N LEU A 80 25.44 1.19 18.74
CA LEU A 80 26.72 1.88 18.67
C LEU A 80 26.77 3.11 19.60
N LEU A 81 25.69 3.89 19.68
CA LEU A 81 25.60 5.00 20.62
C LEU A 81 25.73 4.54 22.08
N VAL A 82 25.06 3.43 22.45
CA VAL A 82 25.15 2.86 23.79
C VAL A 82 26.59 2.45 24.13
N LEU A 83 27.28 1.79 23.19
CA LEU A 83 28.69 1.42 23.36
C LEU A 83 29.59 2.64 23.55
N VAL A 84 29.45 3.67 22.69
CA VAL A 84 30.25 4.90 22.79
C VAL A 84 30.03 5.59 24.13
N ILE A 85 28.78 5.77 24.55
CA ILE A 85 28.44 6.38 25.84
C ILE A 85 29.04 5.56 26.99
N GLY A 86 28.90 4.24 26.95
CA GLY A 86 29.47 3.33 27.95
C GLY A 86 31.00 3.44 28.04
N SER A 87 31.70 3.43 26.90
CA SER A 87 33.15 3.59 26.83
C SER A 87 33.62 4.94 27.37
N VAL A 88 32.92 6.04 27.04
CA VAL A 88 33.24 7.38 27.55
C VAL A 88 33.07 7.44 29.07
N ILE A 89 31.99 6.87 29.61
CA ILE A 89 31.75 6.83 31.07
C ILE A 89 32.84 6.02 31.77
N TRP A 90 33.22 4.87 31.21
CA TRP A 90 34.29 4.03 31.76
C TRP A 90 35.63 4.78 31.79
N TRP A 91 36.00 5.46 30.70
CA TRP A 91 37.23 6.25 30.65
C TRP A 91 37.25 7.43 31.61
N ARG A 92 36.09 8.06 31.89
CA ARG A 92 35.99 9.14 32.88
C ARG A 92 36.04 8.66 34.33
N ARG A 93 35.68 7.39 34.57
CA ARG A 93 35.67 6.77 35.90
C ARG A 93 36.99 6.11 36.28
N ARG A 94 37.83 5.81 35.30
CA ARG A 94 39.18 5.29 35.50
C ARG A 94 40.17 6.43 35.67
#